data_AF-A0A0E3LKZ0-F1
#
_entry.id   AF-A0A0E3LKZ0-F1
#
_cell.length_a   1.000
_cell.length_b   1.000
_cell.length_c   1.000
_cell.angle_alpha   90.00
_cell.angle_beta   90.00
_cell.angle_gamma   90.00
#
_symmetry.space_group_name_H-M   'P 1'
#
loop_
_entity.id
_entity.type
_entity.pdbx_description
1 polymer ?
#
loop_
_entity_poly.entity_id
_entity_poly.type
_entity_poly.pdbx_seq_one_letter_code
_entity_poly.pdbx_strand_id
1 'polypeptide(L)'
;MITLNEAEAVEVNLSAVDEGDENRAFQALDSLTGIAADFLSENEEADAERVILSIENGAQAAAEKEMELVTINSILSLGKLARKAADNGFESALGKASIAIGKLGKTAAVHSLEAGSKVAATTLMEIWNFFPEQWDQEKVISFSLLFKEIGTSAARQGMEDVVLSAVTCLGEIGKKVAAKSLELETVSSLLLLEEIGKLAAENYFDEALSSTALSIEDIGKLSVKKGLNDAALQCQWALETLRVQAEEKVLNNSSIVAEVALDNFKDVSYTDSEEKVEKFQVIKTLQKKIQSNMKIQ
;
A
#
# COMPACT_ATOMS: atom_id res chain seq x y z
N MET A 1 -6.46 7.32 -35.01
CA MET A 1 -5.49 7.21 -33.91
C MET A 1 -4.42 6.25 -34.39
N ILE A 2 -3.14 6.65 -34.42
CA ILE A 2 -2.05 5.77 -34.86
C ILE A 2 -1.69 4.90 -33.65
N THR A 3 -1.93 3.60 -33.76
CA THR A 3 -1.52 2.59 -32.78
C THR A 3 -0.03 2.33 -32.96
N LEU A 4 0.78 2.66 -31.96
CA LEU A 4 2.22 2.35 -31.97
C LEU A 4 2.42 0.85 -31.75
N ASN A 5 3.44 0.27 -32.38
CA ASN A 5 3.88 -1.07 -31.95
C ASN A 5 4.62 -1.00 -30.60
N GLU A 6 4.90 -2.14 -29.97
CA GLU A 6 5.49 -2.16 -28.62
C GLU A 6 6.81 -1.37 -28.52
N ALA A 7 7.75 -1.60 -29.43
CA ALA A 7 9.06 -0.94 -29.39
C ALA A 7 8.93 0.58 -29.56
N GLU A 8 8.10 1.02 -30.50
CA GLU A 8 7.78 2.42 -30.71
C GLU A 8 7.08 3.04 -29.49
N ALA A 9 6.13 2.32 -28.89
CA ALA A 9 5.39 2.80 -27.74
C ALA A 9 6.31 2.98 -26.51
N VAL A 10 7.27 2.07 -26.30
CA VAL A 10 8.26 2.20 -25.23
C VAL A 10 9.18 3.41 -25.45
N GLU A 11 9.70 3.58 -26.68
CA GLU A 11 10.57 4.70 -27.02
C GLU A 11 9.85 6.06 -26.91
N VAL A 12 8.62 6.14 -27.42
CA VAL A 12 7.80 7.35 -27.35
C VAL A 12 7.43 7.67 -25.92
N ASN A 13 7.15 6.67 -25.06
CA ASN A 13 6.82 6.91 -23.66
C ASN A 13 7.96 7.67 -22.94
N LEU A 14 9.18 7.14 -23.01
CA LEU A 14 10.33 7.73 -22.32
C LEU A 14 10.70 9.10 -22.90
N SER A 15 10.79 9.21 -24.23
CA SER A 15 11.16 10.48 -24.88
C SER A 15 10.12 11.58 -24.63
N ALA A 16 8.83 11.25 -24.65
CA ALA A 16 7.77 12.21 -24.37
C ALA A 16 7.82 12.72 -22.93
N VAL A 17 8.08 11.85 -21.96
CA VAL A 17 8.26 12.24 -20.56
C VAL A 17 9.49 13.14 -20.39
N ASP A 18 10.61 12.81 -21.04
CA ASP A 18 11.82 13.64 -21.01
C ASP A 18 11.60 15.03 -21.60
N GLU A 19 10.79 15.12 -22.66
CA GLU A 19 10.41 16.36 -23.33
C GLU A 19 9.27 17.11 -22.62
N GLY A 20 8.59 16.50 -21.65
CA GLY A 20 7.41 17.05 -20.98
C GLY A 20 6.14 17.08 -21.86
N ASP A 21 6.09 16.28 -22.92
CA ASP A 21 4.94 16.18 -23.82
C ASP A 21 3.90 15.18 -23.29
N GLU A 22 2.97 15.67 -22.46
CA GLU A 22 1.90 14.85 -21.89
C GLU A 22 1.04 14.15 -22.95
N ASN A 23 0.77 14.79 -24.10
CA ASN A 23 -0.08 14.20 -25.12
C ASN A 23 0.57 12.96 -25.75
N ARG A 24 1.86 13.05 -26.06
CA ARG A 24 2.63 11.90 -26.55
C ARG A 24 2.80 10.83 -25.48
N ALA A 25 2.99 11.22 -24.22
CA ALA A 25 3.03 10.27 -23.10
C ALA A 25 1.70 9.50 -22.97
N PHE A 26 0.55 10.18 -23.08
CA PHE A 26 -0.77 9.53 -23.07
C PHE A 26 -0.96 8.59 -24.26
N GLN A 27 -0.56 8.99 -25.47
CA GLN A 27 -0.67 8.13 -26.65
C GLN A 27 0.17 6.85 -26.50
N ALA A 28 1.38 6.97 -25.98
CA ALA A 28 2.26 5.84 -25.71
C ALA A 28 1.68 4.93 -24.61
N LEU A 29 1.18 5.52 -23.53
CA LEU A 29 0.52 4.78 -22.44
C LEU A 29 -0.70 4.00 -22.94
N ASP A 30 -1.57 4.60 -23.75
CA ASP A 30 -2.76 3.94 -24.30
C ASP A 30 -2.35 2.76 -25.19
N SER A 31 -1.33 2.95 -26.04
CA SER A 31 -0.79 1.88 -26.89
C SER A 31 -0.22 0.72 -26.06
N LEU A 32 0.62 1.01 -25.05
CA LEU A 32 1.17 -0.03 -24.16
C LEU A 32 0.08 -0.75 -23.37
N THR A 33 -0.93 -0.01 -22.92
CA THR A 33 -2.07 -0.60 -22.18
C THR A 33 -2.84 -1.56 -23.06
N GLY A 34 -3.11 -1.19 -24.31
CA GLY A 34 -3.75 -2.06 -25.31
C GLY A 34 -2.93 -3.32 -25.57
N ILE A 35 -1.64 -3.17 -25.86
CA ILE A 35 -0.73 -4.29 -26.13
C ILE A 35 -0.67 -5.28 -24.95
N ALA A 36 -0.49 -4.79 -23.72
CA ALA A 36 -0.48 -5.65 -22.54
C ALA A 36 -1.83 -6.37 -22.36
N ALA A 37 -2.95 -5.67 -22.61
CA ALA A 37 -4.26 -6.26 -22.52
C ALA A 37 -4.49 -7.34 -23.59
N ASP A 38 -3.95 -7.18 -24.79
CA ASP A 38 -4.02 -8.17 -25.86
C ASP A 38 -3.21 -9.42 -25.49
N PHE A 39 -1.97 -9.26 -25.02
CA PHE A 39 -1.15 -10.36 -24.50
C PHE A 39 -1.86 -11.15 -23.38
N LEU A 40 -2.50 -10.46 -22.43
CA LEU A 40 -3.32 -11.13 -21.41
C LEU A 40 -4.51 -11.89 -22.02
N SER A 41 -5.08 -11.44 -23.13
CA SER A 41 -6.19 -12.16 -23.79
C SER A 41 -5.72 -13.39 -24.56
N GLU A 42 -4.49 -13.33 -25.06
CA GLU A 42 -3.85 -14.38 -25.85
C GLU A 42 -3.13 -15.43 -24.98
N ASN A 43 -3.18 -15.28 -23.65
CA ASN A 43 -2.49 -16.09 -22.65
C ASN A 43 -0.95 -15.96 -22.70
N GLU A 44 -0.46 -14.79 -23.11
CA GLU A 44 0.96 -14.46 -23.16
C GLU A 44 1.37 -13.66 -21.90
N GLU A 45 1.23 -14.26 -20.72
CA GLU A 45 1.45 -13.59 -19.42
C GLU A 45 2.84 -12.94 -19.32
N ALA A 46 3.89 -13.62 -19.79
CA ALA A 46 5.25 -13.10 -19.73
C ALA A 46 5.46 -11.85 -20.60
N ASP A 47 4.81 -11.77 -21.76
CA ASP A 47 4.86 -10.60 -22.63
C ASP A 47 4.04 -9.45 -22.06
N ALA A 48 2.88 -9.75 -21.46
CA ALA A 48 2.11 -8.76 -20.70
C ALA A 48 2.94 -8.16 -19.54
N GLU A 49 3.66 -8.98 -18.77
CA GLU A 49 4.54 -8.51 -17.69
C GLU A 49 5.65 -7.59 -18.17
N ARG A 50 6.24 -7.89 -19.34
CA ARG A 50 7.26 -7.03 -19.96
C ARG A 50 6.69 -5.66 -20.30
N VAL A 51 5.48 -5.62 -20.84
CA VAL A 51 4.81 -4.35 -21.17
C VAL A 51 4.37 -3.60 -19.92
N ILE A 52 3.86 -4.29 -18.89
CA ILE A 52 3.56 -3.70 -17.57
C ILE A 52 4.81 -3.04 -16.97
N LEU A 53 5.97 -3.69 -17.04
CA LEU A 53 7.23 -3.11 -16.58
C LEU A 53 7.63 -1.86 -17.39
N SER A 54 7.31 -1.84 -18.68
CA SER A 54 7.57 -0.66 -19.52
C SER A 54 6.66 0.51 -19.14
N ILE A 55 5.39 0.23 -18.84
CA ILE A 55 4.46 1.22 -18.28
C ILE A 55 4.96 1.72 -16.92
N GLU A 56 5.41 0.82 -16.03
CA GLU A 56 5.98 1.16 -14.72
C GLU A 56 7.13 2.17 -14.89
N ASN A 57 8.11 1.86 -15.74
CA ASN A 57 9.29 2.72 -15.93
C ASN A 57 8.94 4.11 -16.46
N GLY A 58 8.08 4.20 -17.48
CA GLY A 58 7.64 5.48 -18.04
C GLY A 58 6.85 6.31 -17.03
N ALA A 59 5.97 5.65 -16.27
CA ALA A 59 5.17 6.31 -15.26
C ALA A 59 5.99 6.82 -14.06
N GLN A 60 7.02 6.07 -13.65
CA GLN A 60 7.98 6.51 -12.64
C GLN A 60 8.69 7.79 -13.08
N ALA A 61 9.22 7.81 -14.31
CA ALA A 61 9.85 9.00 -14.88
C ALA A 61 8.86 10.18 -14.95
N ALA A 62 7.59 9.92 -15.32
CA ALA A 62 6.55 10.96 -15.35
C ALA A 62 6.29 11.55 -13.96
N ALA A 63 6.24 10.71 -12.92
CA ALA A 63 6.07 11.16 -11.54
C ALA A 63 7.28 11.99 -11.04
N GLU A 64 8.50 11.56 -11.38
CA GLU A 64 9.73 12.31 -11.06
C GLU A 64 9.79 13.68 -11.75
N LYS A 65 9.14 13.79 -12.92
CA LYS A 65 8.96 15.04 -13.69
C LYS A 65 7.71 15.83 -13.30
N GLU A 66 7.02 15.42 -12.24
CA GLU A 66 5.81 16.08 -11.71
C GLU A 66 4.64 16.12 -12.71
N MET A 67 4.59 15.19 -13.66
CA MET A 67 3.51 15.05 -14.65
C MET A 67 2.31 14.29 -14.06
N GLU A 68 1.61 14.92 -13.09
CA GLU A 68 0.61 14.26 -12.25
C GLU A 68 -0.51 13.56 -13.04
N LEU A 69 -0.99 14.16 -14.13
CA LEU A 69 -2.04 13.53 -14.94
C LEU A 69 -1.55 12.26 -15.65
N VAL A 70 -0.30 12.25 -16.12
CA VAL A 70 0.32 11.05 -16.71
C VAL A 70 0.51 9.98 -15.65
N THR A 71 0.95 10.35 -14.44
CA THR A 71 1.04 9.45 -13.29
C THR A 71 -0.32 8.82 -12.96
N ILE A 72 -1.38 9.62 -12.81
CA ILE A 72 -2.74 9.14 -12.50
C ILE A 72 -3.24 8.18 -13.57
N ASN A 73 -3.13 8.56 -14.86
CA ASN A 73 -3.59 7.69 -15.94
C ASN A 73 -2.79 6.39 -16.00
N SER A 74 -1.50 6.43 -15.71
CA SER A 74 -0.67 5.21 -15.66
C SER A 74 -1.11 4.27 -14.53
N ILE A 75 -1.42 4.80 -13.35
CA ILE A 75 -1.98 4.02 -12.24
C ILE A 75 -3.29 3.34 -12.66
N LEU A 76 -4.19 4.09 -13.29
CA LEU A 76 -5.48 3.56 -13.74
C LEU A 76 -5.32 2.50 -14.83
N SER A 77 -4.38 2.68 -15.77
CA SER A 77 -4.04 1.67 -16.77
C SER A 77 -3.48 0.40 -16.13
N LEU A 78 -2.55 0.51 -15.19
CA LEU A 78 -2.04 -0.63 -14.42
C LEU A 78 -3.16 -1.33 -13.64
N GLY A 79 -4.10 -0.57 -13.07
CA GLY A 79 -5.27 -1.13 -12.37
C GLY A 79 -6.19 -1.93 -13.29
N LYS A 80 -6.40 -1.47 -14.52
CA LYS A 80 -7.13 -2.23 -15.56
C LYS A 80 -6.41 -3.52 -15.93
N LEU A 81 -5.09 -3.47 -16.09
CA LEU A 81 -4.28 -4.64 -16.41
C LEU A 81 -4.25 -5.64 -15.24
N ALA A 82 -4.15 -5.16 -14.00
CA ALA A 82 -4.25 -6.00 -12.80
C ALA A 82 -5.59 -6.74 -12.76
N ARG A 83 -6.70 -6.04 -13.00
CA ARG A 83 -8.03 -6.67 -13.06
C ARG A 83 -8.09 -7.73 -14.16
N LYS A 84 -7.62 -7.41 -15.37
CA LYS A 84 -7.66 -8.34 -16.51
C LYS A 84 -6.77 -9.57 -16.27
N ALA A 85 -5.59 -9.37 -15.69
CA ALA A 85 -4.72 -10.48 -15.29
C ALA A 85 -5.43 -11.39 -14.30
N ALA A 86 -6.10 -10.81 -13.31
CA ALA A 86 -6.80 -11.56 -12.30
C ALA A 86 -8.06 -12.29 -12.84
N ASP A 87 -8.82 -11.67 -13.76
CA ASP A 87 -9.94 -12.32 -14.46
C ASP A 87 -9.48 -13.56 -15.26
N ASN A 88 -8.23 -13.55 -15.73
CA ASN A 88 -7.61 -14.65 -16.47
C ASN A 88 -6.78 -15.61 -15.60
N GLY A 89 -6.70 -15.40 -14.28
CA GLY A 89 -5.91 -16.23 -13.37
C GLY A 89 -4.39 -16.05 -13.47
N PHE A 90 -3.93 -14.94 -14.06
CA PHE A 90 -2.52 -14.57 -14.20
C PHE A 90 -2.00 -13.85 -12.95
N GLU A 91 -1.72 -14.65 -11.93
CA GLU A 91 -1.25 -14.21 -10.62
C GLU A 91 0.06 -13.41 -10.68
N SER A 92 0.96 -13.74 -11.61
CA SER A 92 2.26 -13.09 -11.71
C SER A 92 2.12 -11.70 -12.34
N ALA A 93 1.34 -11.58 -13.43
CA ALA A 93 1.01 -10.28 -14.02
C ALA A 93 0.20 -9.39 -13.06
N LEU A 94 -0.75 -9.96 -12.31
CA LEU A 94 -1.50 -9.27 -11.26
C LEU A 94 -0.58 -8.71 -10.17
N GLY A 95 0.33 -9.55 -9.66
CA GLY A 95 1.32 -9.15 -8.67
C GLY A 95 2.23 -8.03 -9.19
N LYS A 96 2.69 -8.16 -10.44
CA LYS A 96 3.55 -7.18 -11.11
C LYS A 96 2.86 -5.82 -11.24
N ALA A 97 1.62 -5.79 -11.73
CA ALA A 97 0.83 -4.57 -11.86
C ALA A 97 0.56 -3.90 -10.50
N SER A 98 0.23 -4.70 -9.48
CA SER A 98 0.00 -4.20 -8.11
C SER A 98 1.27 -3.57 -7.52
N ILE A 99 2.42 -4.22 -7.67
CA ILE A 99 3.72 -3.67 -7.23
C ILE A 99 4.04 -2.36 -7.97
N ALA A 100 3.81 -2.31 -9.29
CA ALA A 100 4.01 -1.11 -10.08
C ALA A 100 3.15 0.07 -9.59
N ILE A 101 1.86 -0.19 -9.28
CA ILE A 101 0.96 0.83 -8.72
C ILE A 101 1.48 1.35 -7.38
N GLY A 102 1.86 0.48 -6.44
CA GLY A 102 2.30 0.93 -5.12
C GLY A 102 3.64 1.67 -5.15
N LYS A 103 4.57 1.26 -6.00
CA LYS A 103 5.79 2.04 -6.27
C LYS A 103 5.47 3.40 -6.85
N LEU A 104 4.53 3.46 -7.80
CA LEU A 104 4.14 4.72 -8.43
C LEU A 104 3.44 5.64 -7.43
N GLY A 105 2.61 5.09 -6.53
CA GLY A 105 2.03 5.82 -5.41
C GLY A 105 3.06 6.36 -4.43
N LYS A 106 4.11 5.57 -4.13
CA LYS A 106 5.26 6.01 -3.33
C LYS A 106 5.99 7.17 -4.02
N THR A 107 6.34 7.03 -5.28
CA THR A 107 7.06 8.08 -6.04
C THR A 107 6.22 9.33 -6.19
N ALA A 108 4.93 9.19 -6.49
CA ALA A 108 3.98 10.29 -6.47
C ALA A 108 4.00 11.02 -5.12
N ALA A 109 3.97 10.28 -4.00
CA ALA A 109 4.10 10.90 -2.69
C ALA A 109 5.46 11.60 -2.50
N VAL A 110 6.59 10.97 -2.87
CA VAL A 110 7.92 11.59 -2.76
C VAL A 110 7.99 12.92 -3.53
N HIS A 111 7.29 13.04 -4.65
CA HIS A 111 7.22 14.24 -5.48
C HIS A 111 6.00 15.13 -5.20
N SER A 112 5.34 14.97 -4.05
CA SER A 112 4.17 15.77 -3.62
C SER A 112 2.98 15.76 -4.58
N LEU A 113 2.83 14.69 -5.37
CA LEU A 113 1.70 14.45 -6.27
C LEU A 113 0.58 13.75 -5.48
N GLU A 114 -0.14 14.54 -4.68
CA GLU A 114 -1.12 14.05 -3.71
C GLU A 114 -2.25 13.23 -4.38
N ALA A 115 -2.80 13.73 -5.49
CA ALA A 115 -3.89 13.04 -6.18
C ALA A 115 -3.39 11.73 -6.81
N GLY A 116 -2.20 11.74 -7.41
CA GLY A 116 -1.53 10.54 -7.90
C GLY A 116 -1.37 9.48 -6.81
N SER A 117 -0.88 9.87 -5.64
CA SER A 117 -0.66 8.92 -4.53
C SER A 117 -1.97 8.37 -3.95
N LYS A 118 -2.99 9.22 -3.80
CA LYS A 118 -4.34 8.81 -3.35
C LYS A 118 -5.02 7.86 -4.33
N VAL A 119 -4.87 8.09 -5.63
CA VAL A 119 -5.37 7.19 -6.68
C VAL A 119 -4.66 5.85 -6.62
N ALA A 120 -3.34 5.81 -6.36
CA ALA A 120 -2.61 4.55 -6.18
C ALA A 120 -3.13 3.74 -5.00
N ALA A 121 -3.29 4.36 -3.83
CA ALA A 121 -3.85 3.69 -2.65
C ALA A 121 -5.25 3.13 -2.94
N THR A 122 -6.14 3.95 -3.52
CA THR A 122 -7.50 3.54 -3.86
C THR A 122 -7.51 2.37 -4.85
N THR A 123 -6.71 2.45 -5.91
CA THR A 123 -6.60 1.41 -6.94
C THR A 123 -6.09 0.09 -6.35
N LEU A 124 -5.09 0.12 -5.46
CA LEU A 124 -4.62 -1.07 -4.76
C LEU A 124 -5.72 -1.69 -3.90
N MET A 125 -6.49 -0.86 -3.19
CA MET A 125 -7.56 -1.35 -2.32
C MET A 125 -8.70 -1.98 -3.14
N GLU A 126 -9.01 -1.40 -4.30
CA GLU A 126 -9.92 -2.01 -5.26
C GLU A 126 -9.43 -3.39 -5.72
N ILE A 127 -8.16 -3.51 -6.16
CA ILE A 127 -7.56 -4.79 -6.56
C ILE A 127 -7.65 -5.82 -5.43
N TRP A 128 -7.27 -5.42 -4.21
CA TRP A 128 -7.36 -6.26 -3.02
C TRP A 128 -8.78 -6.79 -2.77
N ASN A 129 -9.79 -5.94 -2.99
CA ASN A 129 -11.20 -6.27 -2.77
C ASN A 129 -11.79 -7.23 -3.80
N PHE A 130 -11.24 -7.31 -5.01
CA PHE A 130 -11.77 -8.20 -6.05
C PHE A 130 -11.42 -9.67 -5.84
N PHE A 131 -10.35 -9.99 -5.08
CA PHE A 131 -9.86 -11.36 -4.92
C PHE A 131 -9.74 -11.77 -3.45
N PRO A 132 -10.82 -11.67 -2.66
CA PRO A 132 -10.72 -11.79 -1.21
C PRO A 132 -10.27 -13.17 -0.74
N GLU A 133 -10.38 -14.25 -1.54
CA GLU A 133 -10.18 -15.63 -1.07
C GLU A 133 -8.84 -16.28 -1.49
N GLN A 134 -8.00 -15.61 -2.29
CA GLN A 134 -6.85 -16.25 -2.96
C GLN A 134 -5.47 -15.65 -2.60
N TRP A 135 -5.43 -14.67 -1.70
CA TRP A 135 -4.15 -14.09 -1.28
C TRP A 135 -3.38 -15.01 -0.32
N ASP A 136 -2.22 -15.48 -0.75
CA ASP A 136 -1.23 -16.11 0.12
C ASP A 136 -0.56 -15.08 1.06
N GLN A 137 0.20 -15.58 2.03
CA GLN A 137 0.90 -14.77 3.02
C GLN A 137 1.80 -13.70 2.40
N GLU A 138 2.55 -14.03 1.35
CA GLU A 138 3.50 -13.09 0.73
C GLU A 138 2.74 -11.95 0.05
N LYS A 139 1.64 -12.25 -0.65
CA LYS A 139 0.79 -11.24 -1.29
C LYS A 139 0.10 -10.35 -0.28
N VAL A 140 -0.45 -10.91 0.80
CA VAL A 140 -1.05 -10.11 1.89
C VAL A 140 -0.04 -9.12 2.46
N ILE A 141 1.16 -9.59 2.81
CA ILE A 141 2.21 -8.72 3.36
C ILE A 141 2.68 -7.71 2.30
N SER A 142 2.75 -8.10 1.03
CA SER A 142 3.11 -7.20 -0.08
C SER A 142 2.13 -6.04 -0.19
N PHE A 143 0.82 -6.29 -0.21
CA PHE A 143 -0.19 -5.23 -0.22
C PHE A 143 -0.05 -4.31 0.99
N SER A 144 0.09 -4.86 2.20
CA SER A 144 0.29 -4.06 3.40
C SER A 144 1.54 -3.16 3.31
N LEU A 145 2.64 -3.67 2.75
CA LEU A 145 3.87 -2.91 2.52
C LEU A 145 3.69 -1.80 1.48
N LEU A 146 2.93 -2.03 0.40
CA LEU A 146 2.64 -0.98 -0.59
C LEU A 146 1.94 0.21 0.06
N PHE A 147 0.92 -0.04 0.90
CA PHE A 147 0.25 1.02 1.67
C PHE A 147 1.19 1.72 2.64
N LYS A 148 2.04 0.97 3.34
CA LYS A 148 3.04 1.57 4.23
C LYS A 148 4.01 2.48 3.49
N GLU A 149 4.50 2.08 2.32
CA GLU A 149 5.45 2.89 1.55
C GLU A 149 4.82 4.16 1.00
N ILE A 150 3.55 4.10 0.56
CA ILE A 150 2.74 5.28 0.22
C ILE A 150 2.58 6.19 1.44
N GLY A 151 2.05 5.67 2.54
CA GLY A 151 1.71 6.44 3.74
C GLY A 151 2.95 7.08 4.39
N THR A 152 4.06 6.35 4.51
CA THR A 152 5.29 6.91 5.10
C THR A 152 5.97 7.93 4.22
N SER A 153 5.88 7.81 2.89
CA SER A 153 6.39 8.83 1.96
C SER A 153 5.50 10.08 1.99
N ALA A 154 4.19 9.90 2.04
CA ALA A 154 3.24 10.99 2.16
C ALA A 154 3.39 11.76 3.46
N ALA A 155 3.61 11.05 4.57
CA ALA A 155 3.80 11.67 5.88
C ALA A 155 5.01 12.62 5.88
N ARG A 156 6.13 12.19 5.27
CA ARG A 156 7.34 13.00 5.13
C ARG A 156 7.17 14.24 4.25
N GLN A 157 6.15 14.24 3.39
CA GLN A 157 5.89 15.32 2.44
C GLN A 157 4.68 16.19 2.82
N GLY A 158 4.15 16.05 4.03
CA GLY A 158 3.09 16.96 4.48
C GLY A 158 1.66 16.54 4.08
N MET A 159 1.46 15.37 3.46
CA MET A 159 0.18 15.00 2.83
C MET A 159 -0.71 14.13 3.72
N GLU A 160 -1.35 14.75 4.73
CA GLU A 160 -2.20 14.05 5.71
C GLU A 160 -3.31 13.21 5.07
N ASP A 161 -3.97 13.71 4.01
CA ASP A 161 -5.03 13.02 3.27
C ASP A 161 -4.59 11.67 2.66
N VAL A 162 -3.35 11.60 2.20
CA VAL A 162 -2.77 10.37 1.63
C VAL A 162 -2.37 9.41 2.76
N VAL A 163 -1.88 9.93 3.89
CA VAL A 163 -1.65 9.14 5.10
C VAL A 163 -2.96 8.50 5.57
N LEU A 164 -4.03 9.29 5.68
CA LEU A 164 -5.39 8.83 6.02
C LEU A 164 -5.86 7.71 5.08
N SER A 165 -5.65 7.88 3.78
CA SER A 165 -6.00 6.86 2.78
C SER A 165 -5.20 5.57 3.01
N ALA A 166 -3.88 5.67 3.21
CA ALA A 166 -3.01 4.52 3.44
C ALA A 166 -3.36 3.76 4.72
N VAL A 167 -3.58 4.45 5.85
CA VAL A 167 -3.92 3.81 7.13
C VAL A 167 -5.31 3.18 7.09
N THR A 168 -6.27 3.80 6.40
CA THR A 168 -7.61 3.24 6.22
C THR A 168 -7.55 1.95 5.42
N CYS A 169 -6.85 1.95 4.27
CA CYS A 169 -6.70 0.75 3.44
C CYS A 169 -5.95 -0.37 4.17
N LEU A 170 -4.86 -0.04 4.86
CA LEU A 170 -4.09 -1.00 5.65
C LEU A 170 -4.90 -1.54 6.84
N GLY A 171 -5.71 -0.69 7.48
CA GLY A 171 -6.67 -1.07 8.51
C GLY A 171 -7.69 -2.09 8.00
N GLU A 172 -8.28 -1.85 6.82
CA GLU A 172 -9.20 -2.80 6.18
C GLU A 172 -8.55 -4.14 5.84
N ILE A 173 -7.29 -4.14 5.37
CA ILE A 173 -6.51 -5.38 5.18
C ILE A 173 -6.37 -6.11 6.51
N GLY A 174 -5.90 -5.41 7.55
CA GLY A 174 -5.73 -5.93 8.90
C GLY A 174 -7.01 -6.57 9.45
N LYS A 175 -8.15 -5.91 9.29
CA LYS A 175 -9.46 -6.42 9.72
C LYS A 175 -9.84 -7.70 8.98
N LYS A 176 -9.62 -7.75 7.67
CA LYS A 176 -9.93 -8.94 6.86
C LYS A 176 -9.06 -10.14 7.23
N VAL A 177 -7.76 -9.94 7.45
CA VAL A 177 -6.85 -11.04 7.83
C VAL A 177 -7.10 -11.52 9.26
N ALA A 178 -7.43 -10.60 10.18
CA ALA A 178 -7.86 -10.94 11.54
C ALA A 178 -9.17 -11.75 11.52
N ALA A 179 -10.15 -11.34 10.71
CA ALA A 179 -11.43 -12.05 10.58
C ALA A 179 -11.25 -13.50 10.08
N LYS A 180 -10.18 -13.76 9.30
CA LYS A 180 -9.77 -15.08 8.80
C LYS A 180 -8.83 -15.84 9.74
N SER A 181 -8.53 -15.32 10.92
CA SER A 181 -7.60 -15.92 11.89
C SER A 181 -6.17 -16.09 11.35
N LEU A 182 -5.74 -15.19 10.46
CA LEU A 182 -4.37 -15.15 9.93
C LEU A 182 -3.50 -14.28 10.85
N GLU A 183 -3.04 -14.85 11.97
CA GLU A 183 -2.41 -14.10 13.07
C GLU A 183 -1.13 -13.37 12.64
N LEU A 184 -0.27 -14.01 11.85
CA LEU A 184 0.99 -13.43 11.40
C LEU A 184 0.76 -12.20 10.53
N GLU A 185 -0.14 -12.30 9.57
CA GLU A 185 -0.54 -11.24 8.64
C GLU A 185 -1.24 -10.09 9.38
N THR A 186 -1.99 -10.42 10.43
CA THR A 186 -2.62 -9.45 11.32
C THR A 186 -1.57 -8.65 12.08
N VAL A 187 -0.61 -9.33 12.72
CA VAL A 187 0.52 -8.70 13.42
C VAL A 187 1.35 -7.86 12.44
N SER A 188 1.59 -8.36 11.23
CA SER A 188 2.29 -7.64 10.17
C SER A 188 1.60 -6.30 9.85
N SER A 189 0.28 -6.31 9.68
CA SER A 189 -0.49 -5.09 9.39
C SER A 189 -0.45 -4.10 10.54
N LEU A 190 -0.52 -4.58 11.79
CA LEU A 190 -0.43 -3.75 12.99
C LEU A 190 0.94 -3.07 13.15
N LEU A 191 2.03 -3.79 12.89
CA LEU A 191 3.38 -3.24 12.91
C LEU A 191 3.55 -2.12 11.87
N LEU A 192 2.98 -2.32 10.68
CA LEU A 192 3.04 -1.32 9.60
C LEU A 192 2.16 -0.10 9.90
N LEU A 193 0.98 -0.29 10.51
CA LEU A 193 0.15 0.82 11.02
C LEU A 193 0.89 1.62 12.09
N GLU A 194 1.54 0.94 13.04
CA GLU A 194 2.36 1.59 14.07
C GLU A 194 3.46 2.45 13.43
N GLU A 195 4.17 1.97 12.41
CA GLU A 195 5.19 2.74 11.70
C GLU A 195 4.63 4.00 11.01
N ILE A 196 3.47 3.92 10.35
CA ILE A 196 2.82 5.08 9.74
C ILE A 196 2.34 6.05 10.84
N GLY A 197 1.74 5.54 11.91
CA GLY A 197 1.25 6.32 13.04
C GLY A 197 2.36 7.13 13.72
N LYS A 198 3.54 6.55 13.91
CA LYS A 198 4.70 7.28 14.45
C LYS A 198 5.07 8.47 13.59
N LEU A 199 5.09 8.29 12.27
CA LEU A 199 5.36 9.39 11.33
C LEU A 199 4.23 10.42 11.32
N ALA A 200 2.97 10.01 11.48
CA ALA A 200 1.87 10.95 11.64
C ALA A 200 2.04 11.81 12.91
N ALA A 201 2.43 11.21 14.04
CA ALA A 201 2.74 11.93 15.27
C ALA A 201 3.92 12.91 15.11
N GLU A 202 4.99 12.46 14.45
CA GLU A 202 6.16 13.30 14.16
C GLU A 202 5.83 14.53 13.30
N ASN A 203 4.85 14.40 12.39
CA ASN A 203 4.40 15.45 11.48
C ASN A 203 3.15 16.20 11.96
N TYR A 204 2.71 15.99 13.21
CA TYR A 204 1.56 16.65 13.82
C TYR A 204 0.20 16.40 13.11
N PHE A 205 0.05 15.24 12.47
CA PHE A 205 -1.20 14.81 11.83
C PHE A 205 -2.14 14.16 12.84
N ASP A 206 -2.87 14.99 13.59
CA ASP A 206 -3.76 14.54 14.66
C ASP A 206 -4.90 13.66 14.11
N GLU A 207 -5.44 13.96 12.92
CA GLU A 207 -6.51 13.18 12.30
C GLU A 207 -5.98 11.83 11.79
N ALA A 208 -4.85 11.82 11.08
CA ALA A 208 -4.25 10.57 10.61
C ALA A 208 -3.81 9.65 11.75
N LEU A 209 -3.27 10.21 12.84
CA LEU A 209 -2.90 9.44 14.03
C LEU A 209 -4.14 8.85 14.73
N SER A 210 -5.21 9.64 14.84
CA SER A 210 -6.50 9.17 15.38
C SER A 210 -7.07 8.02 14.53
N SER A 211 -7.05 8.16 13.20
CA SER A 211 -7.50 7.12 12.28
C SER A 211 -6.63 5.86 12.36
N THR A 212 -5.33 6.01 12.61
CA THR A 212 -4.41 4.88 12.83
C THR A 212 -4.79 4.13 14.10
N ALA A 213 -5.03 4.85 15.21
CA ALA A 213 -5.45 4.26 16.47
C ALA A 213 -6.78 3.51 16.34
N LEU A 214 -7.78 4.09 15.67
CA LEU A 214 -9.07 3.43 15.41
C LEU A 214 -8.91 2.17 14.55
N SER A 215 -8.04 2.21 13.53
CA SER A 215 -7.74 1.04 12.70
C SER A 215 -7.12 -0.09 13.52
N ILE A 216 -6.18 0.24 14.41
CA ILE A 216 -5.57 -0.73 15.33
C ILE A 216 -6.62 -1.28 16.31
N GLU A 217 -7.50 -0.44 16.85
CA GLU A 217 -8.58 -0.83 17.75
C GLU A 217 -9.52 -1.85 17.11
N ASP A 218 -9.99 -1.58 15.88
CA ASP A 218 -10.89 -2.49 15.17
C ASP A 218 -10.23 -3.85 14.90
N ILE A 219 -8.96 -3.85 14.48
CA ILE A 219 -8.18 -5.07 14.30
C ILE A 219 -8.06 -5.81 15.63
N GLY A 220 -7.72 -5.11 16.71
CA GLY A 220 -7.58 -5.68 18.04
C GLY A 220 -8.86 -6.32 18.56
N LYS A 221 -10.02 -5.66 18.39
CA LYS A 221 -11.33 -6.22 18.74
C LYS A 221 -11.62 -7.51 18.00
N LEU A 222 -11.28 -7.58 16.72
CA LEU A 222 -11.40 -8.82 15.92
C LEU A 222 -10.40 -9.88 16.40
N SER A 223 -9.16 -9.51 16.69
CA SER A 223 -8.12 -10.41 17.21
C SER A 223 -8.54 -11.06 18.53
N VAL A 224 -9.04 -10.30 19.50
CA VAL A 224 -9.56 -10.82 20.77
C VAL A 224 -10.72 -11.80 20.52
N LYS A 225 -11.68 -11.42 19.67
CA LYS A 225 -12.82 -12.28 19.31
C LYS A 225 -12.39 -13.59 18.64
N LYS A 226 -11.26 -13.58 17.94
CA LYS A 226 -10.71 -14.72 17.18
C LYS A 226 -9.63 -15.51 17.92
N GLY A 227 -9.24 -15.07 19.12
CA GLY A 227 -8.18 -15.71 19.92
C GLY A 227 -6.77 -15.48 19.37
N LEU A 228 -6.55 -14.40 18.61
CA LEU A 228 -5.25 -14.02 18.05
C LEU A 228 -4.46 -13.23 19.09
N ASN A 229 -3.88 -13.94 20.05
CA ASN A 229 -3.25 -13.36 21.23
C ASN A 229 -2.01 -12.50 20.88
N ASP A 230 -1.23 -12.88 19.88
CA ASP A 230 -0.05 -12.12 19.43
C ASP A 230 -0.49 -10.80 18.79
N ALA A 231 -1.55 -10.85 17.96
CA ALA A 231 -2.11 -9.65 17.34
C ALA A 231 -2.74 -8.71 18.39
N ALA A 232 -3.46 -9.25 19.38
CA ALA A 232 -4.07 -8.43 20.42
C ALA A 232 -3.01 -7.77 21.33
N LEU A 233 -1.92 -8.48 21.66
CA LEU A 233 -0.77 -7.90 22.37
C LEU A 233 -0.11 -6.77 21.55
N GLN A 234 0.13 -7.00 20.26
CA GLN A 234 0.68 -5.98 19.37
C GLN A 234 -0.24 -4.75 19.26
N CYS A 235 -1.57 -4.91 19.30
CA CYS A 235 -2.50 -3.78 19.34
C CYS A 235 -2.29 -2.91 20.58
N GLN A 236 -2.19 -3.54 21.76
CA GLN A 236 -1.94 -2.82 23.01
C GLN A 236 -0.61 -2.04 22.95
N TRP A 237 0.46 -2.66 22.49
CA TRP A 237 1.77 -2.02 22.35
C TRP A 237 1.75 -0.86 21.37
N ALA A 238 1.14 -1.05 20.21
CA ALA A 238 1.04 -0.02 19.19
C ALA A 238 0.22 1.17 19.70
N LEU A 239 -0.96 0.94 20.28
CA LEU A 239 -1.80 2.01 20.81
C LEU A 239 -1.12 2.76 21.96
N GLU A 240 -0.44 2.07 22.88
CA GLU A 240 0.30 2.72 23.97
C GLU A 240 1.45 3.59 23.43
N THR A 241 2.18 3.08 22.44
CA THR A 241 3.23 3.84 21.78
C THR A 241 2.67 5.10 21.11
N LEU A 242 1.55 4.98 20.39
CA LEU A 242 0.93 6.11 19.70
C LEU A 242 0.31 7.12 20.70
N ARG A 243 -0.28 6.65 21.80
CA ARG A 243 -0.81 7.50 22.89
C ARG A 243 0.30 8.36 23.49
N VAL A 244 1.41 7.74 23.88
CA VAL A 244 2.56 8.46 24.46
C VAL A 244 3.10 9.50 23.49
N GLN A 245 3.26 9.15 22.20
CA GLN A 245 3.74 10.10 21.20
C GLN A 245 2.75 11.25 20.96
N ALA A 246 1.45 10.97 20.92
CA ALA A 246 0.42 11.99 20.81
C ALA A 246 0.47 12.97 21.99
N GLU A 247 0.64 12.47 23.23
CA GLU A 247 0.79 13.30 24.43
C GLU A 247 2.03 14.17 24.39
N GLU A 248 3.19 13.60 24.04
CA GLU A 248 4.45 14.34 23.89
C GLU A 248 4.36 15.45 22.85
N LYS A 249 3.56 15.24 21.81
CA LYS A 249 3.34 16.19 20.71
C LYS A 249 2.13 17.10 20.91
N VAL A 250 1.39 16.95 22.00
CA VAL A 250 0.18 17.73 22.34
C VAL A 250 -0.92 17.56 21.26
N LEU A 251 -1.00 16.37 20.66
CA LEU A 251 -2.05 15.97 19.73
C LEU A 251 -3.26 15.47 20.53
N ASN A 252 -4.06 16.42 21.01
CA ASN A 252 -5.08 16.14 22.02
C ASN A 252 -6.13 15.12 21.57
N ASN A 253 -6.54 15.16 20.29
CA ASN A 253 -7.59 14.26 19.81
C ASN A 253 -7.05 12.82 19.75
N SER A 254 -5.90 12.62 19.12
CA SER A 254 -5.28 11.31 18.98
C SER A 254 -4.83 10.71 20.30
N SER A 255 -4.35 11.51 21.26
CA SER A 255 -4.05 11.03 22.63
C SER A 255 -5.29 10.43 23.28
N ILE A 256 -6.42 11.15 23.26
CA ILE A 256 -7.69 10.67 23.83
C ILE A 256 -8.20 9.45 23.06
N VAL A 257 -8.16 9.47 21.73
CA VAL A 257 -8.63 8.35 20.90
C VAL A 257 -7.79 7.09 21.16
N ALA A 258 -6.47 7.21 21.27
CA ALA A 258 -5.59 6.09 21.57
C ALA A 258 -5.80 5.56 23.01
N GLU A 259 -6.02 6.43 23.98
CA GLU A 259 -6.39 6.03 25.35
C GLU A 259 -7.72 5.27 25.39
N VAL A 260 -8.77 5.80 24.76
CA VAL A 260 -10.07 5.14 24.68
C VAL A 260 -9.96 3.79 23.94
N ALA A 261 -9.15 3.72 22.89
CA ALA A 261 -8.89 2.48 22.18
C ALA A 261 -8.21 1.44 23.09
N LEU A 262 -7.20 1.84 23.88
CA LEU A 262 -6.50 0.98 24.86
C LEU A 262 -7.45 0.44 25.94
N ASP A 263 -8.38 1.26 26.40
CA ASP A 263 -9.34 0.90 27.44
C ASP A 263 -10.17 -0.34 27.08
N ASN A 264 -10.43 -0.57 25.79
CA ASN A 264 -11.11 -1.77 25.32
C ASN A 264 -10.32 -3.08 25.52
N PHE A 265 -9.04 -3.00 25.90
CA PHE A 265 -8.16 -4.15 26.04
C PHE A 265 -7.66 -4.37 27.48
N LYS A 266 -8.06 -3.53 28.46
CA LYS A 266 -7.60 -3.59 29.86
C LYS A 266 -7.90 -4.91 30.57
N ASP A 267 -9.01 -5.55 30.23
CA ASP A 267 -9.41 -6.83 30.84
C ASP A 267 -8.69 -8.04 30.24
N VAL A 268 -7.85 -7.83 29.21
CA VAL A 268 -7.17 -8.89 28.50
C VAL A 268 -5.70 -8.95 28.91
N SER A 269 -5.40 -9.83 29.87
CA SER A 269 -4.04 -10.07 30.36
C SER A 269 -3.24 -10.90 29.34
N TYR A 270 -2.59 -10.22 28.39
CA TYR A 270 -1.55 -10.82 27.57
C TYR A 270 -0.19 -10.61 28.25
N THR A 271 0.42 -11.68 28.73
CA THR A 271 1.72 -11.61 29.39
C THR A 271 2.81 -11.35 28.36
N ASP A 272 3.52 -10.25 28.55
CA ASP A 272 4.78 -9.98 27.87
C ASP A 272 5.79 -11.11 28.12
N SER A 273 6.47 -11.56 27.06
CA SER A 273 7.54 -12.54 27.16
C SER A 273 8.57 -12.32 26.07
N GLU A 274 9.84 -12.64 26.36
CA GLU A 274 10.94 -12.54 25.39
C GLU A 274 10.61 -13.29 24.07
N GLU A 275 9.88 -14.41 24.17
CA GLU A 275 9.42 -15.19 23.02
C GLU A 275 8.50 -14.39 22.08
N LYS A 276 7.65 -13.49 22.61
CA LYS A 276 6.75 -12.64 21.82
C LYS A 276 7.53 -11.57 21.07
N VAL A 277 8.50 -10.95 21.74
CA VAL A 277 9.39 -9.96 21.12
C VAL A 277 10.17 -10.59 19.96
N GLU A 278 10.73 -11.79 20.15
CA GLU A 278 11.41 -12.54 19.09
C GLU A 278 10.49 -12.82 17.90
N LYS A 279 9.25 -13.26 18.15
CA LYS A 279 8.26 -13.50 17.07
C LYS A 279 8.00 -12.25 16.24
N PHE A 280 7.86 -11.08 16.86
CA PHE A 280 7.64 -9.83 16.10
C PHE A 280 8.87 -9.41 15.31
N GLN A 281 10.08 -9.71 15.80
CA GLN A 281 11.31 -9.51 15.02
C GLN A 281 11.40 -10.44 13.80
N VAL A 282 10.91 -11.68 13.90
CA VAL A 282 10.80 -12.59 12.75
C VAL A 282 9.86 -12.02 11.70
N ILE A 283 8.70 -11.47 12.11
CA ILE A 283 7.74 -10.84 11.20
C ILE A 283 8.36 -9.60 10.52
N LYS A 284 9.05 -8.73 11.27
CA LYS A 284 9.79 -7.59 10.69
C LYS A 284 10.85 -8.03 9.70
N THR A 285 11.52 -9.15 9.95
CA THR A 285 12.52 -9.71 9.04
C THR A 285 11.87 -10.23 7.76
N LEU A 286 10.71 -10.89 7.86
CA LEU A 286 9.92 -11.32 6.71
C LEU A 286 9.46 -10.13 5.87
N GLN A 287 8.91 -9.09 6.51
CA GLN A 287 8.51 -7.84 5.84
C GLN A 287 9.69 -7.24 5.06
N LYS A 288 10.87 -7.12 5.67
CA LYS A 288 12.08 -6.60 5.01
C LYS A 288 12.51 -7.46 3.81
N LYS A 289 12.38 -8.79 3.93
CA LYS A 289 12.69 -9.71 2.82
C LYS A 289 11.73 -9.48 1.65
N ILE A 290 10.42 -9.44 1.90
CA ILE A 290 9.39 -9.23 0.88
C ILE A 290 9.55 -7.84 0.24
N GLN A 291 9.77 -6.80 1.05
CA GLN A 291 10.05 -5.45 0.58
C GLN A 291 11.25 -5.39 -0.37
N SER A 292 12.33 -6.10 -0.04
CA SER A 292 13.53 -6.18 -0.88
C SER A 292 13.25 -6.90 -2.21
N ASN A 293 12.46 -7.97 -2.19
CA ASN A 293 12.05 -8.68 -3.41
C ASN A 293 11.23 -7.79 -4.36
N MET A 294 10.34 -6.97 -3.80
CA MET A 294 9.54 -6.02 -4.58
C MET A 294 10.35 -4.83 -5.12
N LYS A 295 11.58 -4.62 -4.64
CA LYS A 295 12.43 -3.45 -4.94
C LYS A 295 11.73 -2.12 -4.61
N ILE A 296 11.11 -2.07 -3.43
CA ILE A 296 10.48 -0.86 -2.89
C ILE A 296 11.33 -0.41 -1.71
N GLN A 297 12.46 0.23 -2.00
CA GLN A 297 13.34 0.88 -1.01
C GLN A 297 13.35 2.37 -1.25
#